data_AF-A0A4Q3VK26-F1
#
_entry.id   AF-A0A4Q3VK26-F1
#
_cell.length_a   1.000
_cell.length_b   1.000
_cell.length_c   1.000
_cell.angle_alpha   90.00
_cell.angle_beta   90.00
_cell.angle_gamma   90.00
#
_symmetry.space_group_name_H-M   'P 1'
#
loop_
_entity.id
_entity.type
_entity.pdbx_description
1 polymer ?
#
loop_
_entity_poly.entity_id
_entity_poly.type
_entity_poly.pdbx_seq_one_letter_code
_entity_poly.pdbx_strand_id
1 'polypeptide(L)'
;LNVTALEKGTGAKQSITISGSSNLNREEVERMMREAEMNADADRQAQELTELRNKAESLAGSTERTLKDAGDKVDEALRQRVTELVAELRQVIPNGAREEIQGAYDRLETESHAVAQKLYEAQNSGQPEEAGVGAAAGATGASNDDIVEGELVDEK
;
A
#
# COMPACT_ATOMS: atom_id res chain seq x y z
N LEU A 1 12.15 4.97 -31.92
CA LEU A 1 11.70 5.15 -30.50
C LEU A 1 12.80 4.57 -29.61
N ASN A 2 13.21 5.28 -28.55
CA ASN A 2 14.23 4.79 -27.62
C ASN A 2 13.59 4.53 -26.26
N VAL A 3 13.67 3.30 -25.75
CA VAL A 3 13.18 2.94 -24.42
C VAL A 3 14.38 2.67 -23.53
N THR A 4 14.46 3.34 -22.39
CA THR A 4 15.57 3.22 -21.44
C THR A 4 15.03 2.80 -20.08
N ALA A 5 15.52 1.68 -19.56
CA ALA A 5 15.32 1.28 -18.17
C ALA A 5 16.60 1.58 -17.37
N LEU A 6 16.47 2.33 -16.28
CA LEU A 6 17.55 2.65 -15.36
C LEU A 6 17.25 2.02 -14.01
N GLU A 7 18.16 1.18 -13.53
CA GLU A 7 18.12 0.70 -12.16
C GLU A 7 18.73 1.76 -11.24
N LYS A 8 17.92 2.30 -10.31
CA LYS A 8 18.29 3.49 -9.51
C LYS A 8 19.33 3.19 -8.41
N GLY A 9 19.56 1.93 -8.03
CA GLY A 9 20.51 1.55 -6.99
C GLY A 9 21.94 1.43 -7.50
N THR A 10 22.14 0.67 -8.57
CA THR A 10 23.48 0.46 -9.17
C THR A 10 23.83 1.49 -10.25
N GLY A 11 22.86 2.27 -10.74
CA GLY A 11 23.03 3.20 -11.85
C GLY A 11 23.15 2.54 -13.22
N ALA A 12 23.01 1.21 -13.28
CA ALA A 12 23.07 0.44 -14.52
C ALA A 12 21.91 0.81 -15.46
N LYS A 13 22.25 1.09 -16.73
CA LYS A 13 21.30 1.47 -17.77
C LYS A 13 21.25 0.41 -18.85
N GLN A 14 20.05 0.01 -19.22
CA GLN A 14 19.80 -0.78 -20.42
C GLN A 14 18.90 0.02 -21.35
N SER A 15 19.35 0.19 -22.59
CA SER A 15 18.62 0.90 -23.63
C SER A 15 18.39 0.00 -24.83
N ILE A 16 17.15 -0.07 -25.30
CA ILE A 16 16.79 -0.74 -26.54
C ILE A 16 16.34 0.34 -27.53
N THR A 17 17.03 0.39 -28.67
CA THR A 17 16.65 1.26 -29.79
C THR A 17 15.74 0.47 -30.72
N ILE A 18 14.48 0.90 -30.84
CA ILE A 18 13.53 0.31 -31.78
C ILE A 18 13.68 1.07 -33.11
N SER A 19 14.37 0.44 -34.06
CA SER A 19 14.53 0.90 -35.44
C SER A 19 13.53 0.18 -36.36
N GLY A 20 12.53 0.93 -36.82
CA GLY A 20 11.49 0.49 -37.73
C GLY A 20 10.32 1.47 -37.67
N SER A 21 9.90 2.01 -38.82
CA SER A 21 8.64 2.74 -38.89
C SER A 21 7.51 1.78 -38.53
N SER A 22 6.49 2.26 -37.80
CA SER A 22 5.23 1.55 -37.59
C SER A 22 4.83 0.77 -38.86
N ASN A 23 4.85 -0.56 -38.80
CA ASN A 23 4.46 -1.43 -39.93
C ASN A 23 2.93 -1.43 -40.14
N LEU A 24 2.18 -0.69 -39.33
CA LEU A 24 0.73 -0.57 -39.47
C LEU A 24 0.42 0.44 -40.58
N ASN A 25 -0.32 0.00 -41.58
CA ASN A 25 -0.90 0.88 -42.58
C ASN A 25 -2.11 1.65 -42.01
N ARG A 26 -2.60 2.67 -42.73
CA ARG A 26 -3.68 3.54 -42.24
C ARG A 26 -4.99 2.77 -41.98
N GLU A 27 -5.29 1.76 -42.79
CA GLU A 27 -6.48 0.93 -42.64
C GLU A 27 -6.41 0.05 -41.38
N GLU A 28 -5.23 -0.48 -41.06
CA GLU A 28 -4.98 -1.22 -39.83
C GLU A 28 -5.11 -0.33 -38.60
N VAL A 29 -4.62 0.91 -38.66
CA VAL A 29 -4.76 1.89 -37.59
C VAL A 29 -6.24 2.21 -37.35
N GLU A 30 -7.02 2.48 -38.40
CA GLU A 30 -8.46 2.75 -38.26
C GLU A 30 -9.24 1.54 -37.74
N ARG A 31 -8.86 0.33 -38.15
CA ARG A 31 -9.42 -0.91 -37.62
C ARG A 31 -9.12 -1.05 -36.13
N MET A 32 -7.87 -0.84 -35.71
CA MET A 32 -7.48 -0.92 -34.30
C MET A 32 -8.16 0.15 -33.43
N MET A 33 -8.38 1.36 -33.96
CA MET A 33 -9.15 2.39 -33.24
C MET A 33 -10.60 1.94 -33.00
N ARG A 34 -11.28 1.45 -34.03
CA ARG A 34 -12.66 0.95 -33.90
C ARG A 34 -12.74 -0.25 -32.95
N GLU A 35 -11.79 -1.18 -33.03
CA GLU A 35 -11.72 -2.32 -32.12
C GLU A 35 -11.46 -1.89 -30.67
N ALA A 36 -10.59 -0.90 -30.44
CA ALA A 36 -10.34 -0.35 -29.11
C ALA A 36 -11.60 0.35 -28.53
N GLU A 37 -12.33 1.12 -29.34
CA GLU A 37 -13.58 1.74 -28.90
C GLU A 37 -14.65 0.70 -28.57
N MET A 38 -14.78 -0.35 -29.37
CA MET A 38 -15.75 -1.43 -29.13
C MET A 38 -15.40 -2.27 -27.88
N ASN A 39 -14.12 -2.40 -27.56
CA ASN A 39 -13.65 -3.20 -26.42
C ASN A 39 -13.32 -2.37 -25.18
N ALA A 40 -13.47 -1.03 -25.22
CA ALA A 40 -13.05 -0.13 -24.16
C ALA A 40 -13.62 -0.52 -22.78
N ASP A 41 -14.89 -0.90 -22.73
CA ASP A 41 -15.54 -1.33 -21.48
C ASP A 41 -15.01 -2.68 -20.98
N ALA A 42 -14.73 -3.63 -21.88
CA ALA A 42 -14.17 -4.93 -21.52
C ALA A 42 -12.72 -4.79 -21.02
N ASP A 43 -11.90 -3.97 -21.68
CA ASP A 43 -10.54 -3.66 -21.28
C ASP A 43 -10.50 -2.95 -19.92
N ARG A 44 -11.44 -2.03 -19.68
CA ARG A 44 -11.59 -1.36 -18.38
C ARG A 44 -11.91 -2.36 -17.27
N GLN A 45 -12.83 -3.29 -17.50
CA GLN A 45 -13.15 -4.33 -16.52
C GLN A 45 -11.95 -5.26 -16.24
N ALA A 46 -11.21 -5.63 -17.28
CA ALA A 46 -10.00 -6.43 -17.15
C ALA A 46 -8.87 -5.69 -16.39
N GLN A 47 -8.73 -4.39 -16.63
CA GLN A 47 -7.82 -3.52 -15.88
C GLN A 47 -8.21 -3.47 -14.41
N GLU A 48 -9.47 -3.18 -14.09
CA GLU A 48 -9.96 -3.10 -12.71
C GLU A 48 -9.77 -4.43 -11.95
N LEU A 49 -9.98 -5.58 -12.60
CA LEU A 49 -9.71 -6.89 -12.02
C LEU A 49 -8.20 -7.09 -11.74
N THR A 50 -7.35 -6.68 -12.67
CA THR A 50 -5.89 -6.79 -12.51
C THR A 50 -5.39 -5.87 -11.38
N GLU A 51 -5.91 -4.65 -11.31
CA GLU A 51 -5.61 -3.73 -10.20
C GLU A 51 -6.06 -4.30 -8.86
N LEU A 52 -7.25 -4.90 -8.79
CA LEU A 52 -7.75 -5.55 -7.59
C LEU A 52 -6.84 -6.72 -7.17
N ARG A 53 -6.41 -7.58 -8.11
CA ARG A 53 -5.47 -8.67 -7.84
C ARG A 53 -4.14 -8.15 -7.27
N ASN A 54 -3.58 -7.10 -7.87
CA ASN A 54 -2.33 -6.50 -7.40
C ASN A 54 -2.48 -5.90 -5.99
N LYS A 55 -3.61 -5.23 -5.72
CA LYS A 55 -3.93 -4.70 -4.38
C LYS A 55 -4.05 -5.83 -3.35
N ALA A 56 -4.76 -6.90 -3.71
CA ALA A 56 -4.94 -8.07 -2.85
C ALA A 56 -3.62 -8.76 -2.53
N GLU A 57 -2.74 -8.95 -3.51
CA GLU A 57 -1.42 -9.55 -3.29
C GLU A 57 -0.52 -8.64 -2.45
N SER A 58 -0.57 -7.34 -2.69
CA SER A 58 0.15 -6.34 -1.88
C SER A 58 -0.31 -6.37 -0.41
N LEU A 59 -1.62 -6.42 -0.18
CA LEU A 59 -2.20 -6.52 1.16
C LEU A 59 -1.75 -7.81 1.84
N ALA A 60 -1.98 -8.97 1.21
CA ALA A 60 -1.56 -10.27 1.74
C ALA A 60 -0.07 -10.27 2.15
N GLY A 61 0.81 -9.81 1.27
CA GLY A 61 2.25 -9.75 1.55
C GLY A 61 2.63 -8.71 2.62
N SER A 62 1.88 -7.62 2.76
CA SER A 62 2.08 -6.65 3.84
C SER A 62 1.65 -7.22 5.20
N THR A 63 0.48 -7.86 5.26
CA THR A 63 -0.07 -8.45 6.49
C THR A 63 0.79 -9.62 6.97
N GLU A 64 1.29 -10.47 6.07
CA GLU A 64 2.25 -11.53 6.43
C GLU A 64 3.52 -10.99 7.08
N ARG A 65 4.07 -9.90 6.53
CA ARG A 65 5.24 -9.23 7.10
C ARG A 65 4.92 -8.67 8.47
N THR A 66 3.81 -7.95 8.61
CA THR A 66 3.37 -7.40 9.89
C THR A 66 3.16 -8.49 10.95
N LEU A 67 2.55 -9.62 10.62
CA LEU A 67 2.38 -10.74 11.55
C LEU A 67 3.72 -11.35 11.97
N LYS A 68 4.65 -11.49 11.02
CA LYS A 68 6.00 -11.98 11.30
C LYS A 68 6.77 -11.04 12.23
N ASP A 69 6.68 -9.73 12.00
CA ASP A 69 7.37 -8.71 12.79
C ASP A 69 6.71 -8.50 14.16
N ALA A 70 5.40 -8.68 14.25
CA ALA A 70 4.65 -8.57 15.50
C ALA A 70 5.00 -9.70 16.48
N GLY A 71 5.37 -10.89 15.97
CA GLY A 71 5.71 -12.04 16.81
C GLY A 71 4.67 -12.26 17.90
N ASP A 72 5.10 -12.45 19.15
CA ASP A 72 4.25 -12.76 20.31
C ASP A 72 3.45 -11.57 20.87
N LYS A 73 3.47 -10.40 20.22
CA LYS A 73 2.68 -9.23 20.62
C LYS A 73 1.21 -9.31 20.21
N VAL A 74 0.84 -10.31 19.43
CA VAL A 74 -0.51 -10.53 18.93
C VAL A 74 -1.04 -11.86 19.45
N ASP A 75 -2.29 -11.87 19.89
CA ASP A 75 -2.97 -13.08 20.37
C ASP A 75 -2.92 -14.19 19.32
N GLU A 76 -2.62 -15.42 19.74
CA GLU A 76 -2.52 -16.59 18.83
C GLU A 76 -3.82 -16.81 18.04
N ALA A 77 -4.97 -16.58 18.67
CA ALA A 77 -6.28 -16.69 18.01
C ALA A 77 -6.47 -15.66 16.89
N LEU A 78 -5.93 -14.45 17.05
CA LEU A 78 -6.00 -13.40 16.02
C LEU A 78 -4.97 -13.68 14.91
N ARG A 79 -3.76 -14.13 15.28
CA ARG A 79 -2.72 -14.54 14.35
C ARG A 79 -3.18 -15.67 13.42
N GLN A 80 -3.79 -16.73 13.97
CA GLN A 80 -4.33 -17.83 13.17
C GLN A 80 -5.42 -17.36 12.21
N ARG A 81 -6.39 -16.58 12.71
CA ARG A 81 -7.50 -16.08 11.91
C ARG A 81 -7.03 -15.24 10.71
N VAL A 82 -6.06 -14.34 10.93
CA VAL A 82 -5.51 -13.51 9.85
C VAL A 82 -4.67 -14.36 8.89
N THR A 83 -3.93 -15.35 9.38
CA THR A 83 -3.15 -16.27 8.54
C THR A 83 -4.05 -17.10 7.61
N GLU A 84 -5.19 -17.57 8.12
CA GLU A 84 -6.20 -18.27 7.33
C GLU A 84 -6.78 -17.37 6.24
N LEU A 85 -7.14 -16.12 6.57
CA LEU A 85 -7.66 -15.14 5.60
C LEU A 85 -6.63 -14.76 4.53
N VAL A 86 -5.36 -14.63 4.90
CA VAL A 86 -4.26 -14.43 3.94
C VAL A 86 -4.15 -15.62 2.98
N ALA A 87 -4.24 -16.85 3.49
CA ALA A 87 -4.17 -18.05 2.67
C ALA A 87 -5.38 -18.16 1.73
N GLU A 88 -6.58 -17.84 2.22
CA GLU A 88 -7.80 -17.78 1.42
C GLU A 88 -7.67 -16.74 0.29
N LEU A 89 -7.24 -15.51 0.61
CA LEU A 89 -7.05 -14.47 -0.39
C LEU A 89 -6.06 -14.89 -1.47
N ARG A 90 -4.94 -15.53 -1.09
CA ARG A 90 -3.95 -16.05 -2.04
C ARG A 90 -4.48 -17.16 -2.94
N GLN A 91 -5.40 -17.99 -2.45
CA GLN A 91 -6.03 -19.03 -3.26
C GLN A 91 -7.04 -18.46 -4.26
N VAL A 92 -7.73 -17.38 -3.88
CA VAL A 92 -8.78 -16.74 -4.69
C VAL A 92 -8.18 -15.81 -5.76
N ILE A 93 -7.06 -15.11 -5.50
CA ILE A 93 -6.41 -14.21 -6.48
C ILE A 93 -6.24 -14.78 -7.90
N PRO A 94 -5.68 -15.99 -8.12
CA PRO A 94 -5.35 -16.47 -9.47
C PRO A 94 -6.58 -16.78 -10.33
N ASN A 95 -7.67 -17.28 -9.74
CA ASN A 95 -8.80 -17.83 -10.49
C ASN A 95 -10.17 -17.26 -10.08
N GLY A 96 -10.23 -16.45 -9.03
CA GLY A 96 -11.47 -15.91 -8.49
C GLY A 96 -12.10 -14.84 -9.37
N ALA A 97 -13.42 -14.72 -9.25
CA ALA A 97 -14.18 -13.60 -9.78
C ALA A 97 -13.88 -12.31 -9.02
N ARG A 98 -14.20 -11.15 -9.62
CA ARG A 98 -13.96 -9.84 -9.01
C ARG A 98 -14.58 -9.74 -7.62
N GLU A 99 -15.81 -10.21 -7.47
CA GLU A 99 -16.59 -10.16 -6.24
C GLU A 99 -15.99 -11.06 -5.15
N GLU A 100 -15.45 -12.21 -5.54
CA GLU A 100 -14.79 -13.14 -4.62
C GLU A 100 -13.48 -12.57 -4.10
N ILE A 101 -12.66 -12.00 -5.00
CA ILE A 101 -11.40 -11.35 -4.63
C ILE A 101 -11.69 -10.11 -3.75
N GLN A 102 -12.68 -9.29 -4.12
CA GLN A 102 -13.05 -8.12 -3.34
C GLN A 102 -13.56 -8.51 -1.95
N GLY A 103 -14.46 -9.50 -1.85
CA GLY A 103 -14.96 -9.95 -0.57
C GLY A 103 -13.88 -10.53 0.34
N ALA A 104 -12.93 -11.30 -0.21
CA ALA A 104 -11.78 -11.79 0.54
C ALA A 104 -10.81 -10.67 0.94
N TYR A 105 -10.62 -9.67 0.06
CA TYR A 105 -9.83 -8.48 0.33
C TYR A 105 -10.40 -7.68 1.50
N ASP A 106 -11.70 -7.35 1.47
CA ASP A 106 -12.36 -6.55 2.51
C ASP A 106 -12.32 -7.24 3.88
N ARG A 107 -12.47 -8.57 3.90
CA ARG A 107 -12.33 -9.39 5.12
C ARG A 107 -10.91 -9.29 5.69
N LEU A 108 -9.90 -9.47 4.85
CA LEU A 108 -8.51 -9.36 5.29
C LEU A 108 -8.17 -7.94 5.74
N GLU A 109 -8.64 -6.93 5.03
CA GLU A 109 -8.40 -5.51 5.36
C GLU A 109 -8.94 -5.19 6.76
N THR A 110 -10.18 -5.61 7.06
CA THR A 110 -10.81 -5.40 8.37
C THR A 110 -9.99 -6.03 9.50
N GLU A 111 -9.58 -7.29 9.36
CA GLU A 111 -8.81 -8.00 10.38
C GLU A 111 -7.37 -7.47 10.48
N SER A 112 -6.78 -7.06 9.35
CA SER A 112 -5.46 -6.42 9.32
C SER A 112 -5.46 -5.09 10.08
N HIS A 113 -6.54 -4.30 10.00
CA HIS A 113 -6.71 -3.10 10.82
C HIS A 113 -6.81 -3.43 12.32
N ALA A 114 -7.55 -4.48 12.70
CA ALA A 114 -7.64 -4.91 14.10
C ALA A 114 -6.27 -5.35 14.65
N VAL A 115 -5.46 -6.06 13.86
CA VAL A 115 -4.07 -6.39 14.23
C VAL A 115 -3.22 -5.14 14.40
N ALA A 116 -3.30 -4.19 13.45
CA ALA A 116 -2.55 -2.94 13.53
C ALA A 116 -2.91 -2.14 14.79
N GLN A 117 -4.20 -2.02 15.12
CA GLN A 117 -4.66 -1.34 16.33
C GLN A 117 -4.07 -1.96 17.59
N LYS A 118 -4.14 -3.29 17.74
CA LYS A 118 -3.54 -3.99 18.89
C LYS A 118 -2.02 -3.80 18.96
N LEU A 119 -1.35 -3.79 17.81
CA LEU A 119 0.10 -3.60 17.77
C LEU A 119 0.50 -2.18 18.17
N TYR A 120 -0.25 -1.16 17.73
CA TYR A 120 -0.08 0.23 18.15
C TYR A 120 -0.34 0.41 19.66
N GLU A 121 -1.41 -0.20 20.19
CA GLU A 121 -1.70 -0.19 21.63
C GLU A 121 -0.59 -0.86 22.45
N ALA A 122 -0.09 -2.01 22.01
CA ALA A 122 1.02 -2.71 22.64
C ALA A 122 2.34 -1.90 22.59
N GLN A 123 2.53 -1.08 21.55
CA GLN A 123 3.71 -0.22 21.39
C GLN A 123 3.64 1.04 22.26
N ASN A 124 2.44 1.62 22.45
CA ASN A 124 2.21 2.71 23.39
C ASN A 124 2.23 2.27 24.86
N SER A 125 1.89 1.01 25.13
CA SER A 125 1.96 0.42 26.48
C SER A 125 3.38 0.02 26.90
N GLY A 126 4.37 0.20 26.01
CA GLY A 126 5.77 -0.21 26.17
C GLY A 126 6.77 0.92 26.41
N GLN A 127 6.32 2.18 26.53
CA GLN A 127 7.14 3.25 27.09
C GLN A 127 6.92 3.30 28.60
N PRO A 128 7.95 3.04 29.43
CA PRO A 128 7.93 3.57 30.77
C PRO A 128 7.87 5.09 30.63
N GLU A 129 6.81 5.69 31.17
CA GLU A 129 6.89 7.05 31.72
C GLU A 129 7.97 7.02 32.81
N GLU A 130 9.23 7.20 32.43
CA GLU A 130 10.25 7.69 33.35
C GLU A 130 10.08 9.21 33.46
N ALA A 131 8.91 9.63 33.97
CA ALA A 131 8.73 10.97 34.54
C ALA A 131 9.36 10.96 35.93
N GLY A 132 10.70 11.00 35.95
CA GLY A 132 11.49 11.25 37.14
C GLY A 132 11.13 12.60 37.75
N VAL A 133 10.39 12.57 38.86
CA VAL A 133 10.26 13.70 39.76
C VAL A 133 11.56 13.81 40.55
N GLY A 134 12.44 14.70 40.11
CA GLY A 134 13.71 15.03 40.77
C GLY A 134 14.01 16.51 40.64
N ALA A 135 13.53 17.30 41.59
CA ALA A 135 13.77 18.73 41.68
C ALA A 135 15.25 19.06 41.97
N ALA A 136 15.66 20.23 41.45
CA ALA A 136 16.79 21.08 41.82
C ALA A 136 18.20 20.73 41.32
N ALA A 137 18.72 21.51 40.35
CA ALA A 137 19.69 22.59 40.61
C ALA A 137 20.33 23.15 39.32
N GLY A 138 19.92 24.36 38.92
CA GLY A 138 20.81 25.49 38.58
C GLY A 138 21.59 25.56 37.26
N ALA A 139 21.40 26.70 36.57
CA ALA A 139 22.25 27.39 35.57
C ALA A 139 22.26 26.78 34.14
N THR A 140 22.09 27.51 33.03
CA THR A 140 22.09 28.96 32.71
C THR A 140 21.70 29.09 31.23
N GLY A 141 20.94 30.12 30.86
CA GLY A 141 21.18 30.86 29.61
C GLY A 141 20.27 30.61 28.41
N ALA A 142 19.48 31.65 28.11
CA ALA A 142 19.20 32.21 26.79
C ALA A 142 18.00 31.67 25.95
N SER A 143 16.91 32.43 26.04
CA SER A 143 16.23 33.10 24.90
C SER A 143 15.73 32.24 23.74
N ASN A 144 14.41 31.98 23.68
CA ASN A 144 13.47 32.87 23.00
C ASN A 144 12.05 32.31 23.10
N ASP A 145 11.19 33.17 23.66
CA ASP A 145 9.75 33.07 23.80
C ASP A 145 9.11 33.47 22.47
N ASP A 146 8.40 32.55 21.82
CA ASP A 146 7.30 32.87 20.90
C ASP A 146 6.42 31.61 20.72
N ILE A 147 5.70 31.26 21.79
CA ILE A 147 4.50 30.44 21.70
C ILE A 147 3.33 31.44 21.61
N VAL A 148 2.74 31.56 20.42
CA VAL A 148 1.41 32.15 20.28
C VAL A 148 0.44 31.04 19.91
N GLU A 149 -0.22 30.57 20.95
CA GLU A 149 -1.42 29.76 20.92
C GLU A 149 -2.63 30.69 20.75
N GLY A 150 -3.45 30.47 19.72
CA GLY A 150 -4.86 30.83 19.76
C GLY A 150 -5.42 31.72 18.63
N GLU A 151 -6.65 31.36 18.27
CA GLU A 151 -7.68 32.13 17.54
C GLU A 151 -7.69 31.98 16.00
N LEU A 152 -8.41 30.98 15.44
CA LEU A 152 -9.83 31.00 15.07
C LEU A 152 -10.27 32.20 14.17
N VAL A 153 -10.77 31.84 12.98
CA VAL A 153 -12.01 32.33 12.32
C VAL A 153 -11.91 33.25 11.09
N ASP A 154 -12.55 32.71 10.04
CA ASP A 154 -13.31 33.27 8.91
C ASP A 154 -12.77 34.35 7.97
N GLU A 155 -12.71 33.93 6.70
CA GLU A 155 -13.61 34.36 5.62
C GLU A 155 -13.78 35.88 5.36
N LYS A 156 -13.13 36.37 4.29
CA LYS A 156 -13.82 36.94 3.12
C LYS A 156 -12.90 37.13 1.92
#